data_AF-A0A2V9F407-F1
#
_entry.id   AF-A0A2V9F407-F1
#
_cell.length_a   1.000
_cell.length_b   1.000
_cell.length_c   1.000
_cell.angle_alpha   90.00
_cell.angle_beta   90.00
_cell.angle_gamma   90.00
#
_symmetry.space_group_name_H-M   'P 1'
#
loop_
_entity.id
_entity.type
_entity.pdbx_description
1 polymer ?
#
loop_
_entity_poly.entity_id
_entity_poly.type
_entity_poly.pdbx_seq_one_letter_code
_entity_poly.pdbx_strand_id
1 'polypeptide(L)'
;PWHNGSTAFCDIAQGAVLDAEFSFDLLMARGMDPQGPEAAKFIHDYLVEIAAHEVGHTLGLRHNFRASTIHTLEQADDASLTAREGLTGSVMDYIPTNIAPQGIKQGQYHQTTLGPYDYWAIEYAYKPIAASTPEEELPLLQRIASRAAEPALAYDTDEDAGIGGAPFDMDPLVNRFDFGSDPLRYYARRIELANEVWGNMEKKLEKPGEGYQVLRRSFNVAMGQAGYSLFLTAKYIGGVYHYRAHVGDPGNRLPFEPVPAAKQREALELLRKDLFSPTSFHFSPQLLNKLASPRFSDFIDFRSMLTRFDAPIHDMVLSLQTRVLDRVYHPIVMSRILDSEVKVSSHDDAFGLGLLFTELQDSIWAETKAPVASLNIDSYRRSLQRAHLRKLVGMVLHEASVPEDAQTLARQNLVALRSGLQAALGKPGMKMSLETRAHLNESVARIEEALKANMQRTAF
;
A
#
# COMPACT_ATOMS: atom_id res chain seq x y z
N PRO A 1 -3.31 -32.67 -12.74
CA PRO A 1 -2.78 -31.78 -11.69
C PRO A 1 -3.68 -30.52 -11.57
N TRP A 2 -4.89 -30.72 -11.06
CA TRP A 2 -5.89 -29.67 -10.86
C TRP A 2 -6.72 -30.08 -9.64
N HIS A 3 -6.23 -29.81 -8.43
CA HIS A 3 -7.04 -29.78 -7.21
C HIS A 3 -6.28 -29.10 -6.05
N ASN A 4 -7.03 -28.26 -5.33
CA ASN A 4 -6.90 -27.81 -3.93
C ASN A 4 -5.49 -27.44 -3.41
N GLY A 5 -5.17 -26.14 -3.38
CA GLY A 5 -4.07 -25.61 -2.57
C GLY A 5 -3.97 -24.09 -2.53
N SER A 6 -3.84 -23.57 -1.30
CA SER A 6 -3.53 -22.21 -0.80
C SER A 6 -2.90 -21.18 -1.75
N THR A 7 -3.32 -19.90 -1.66
CA THR A 7 -2.57 -18.60 -1.71
C THR A 7 -1.32 -18.43 -2.59
N ALA A 8 -1.01 -19.36 -3.48
CA ALA A 8 0.17 -19.47 -4.34
C ALA A 8 -0.24 -19.65 -5.81
N PHE A 9 -1.51 -19.36 -6.13
CA PHE A 9 -2.06 -19.33 -7.48
C PHE A 9 -2.31 -17.89 -7.90
N CYS A 10 -2.26 -17.65 -9.22
CA CYS A 10 -2.68 -16.39 -9.83
C CYS A 10 -4.05 -15.98 -9.26
N ASP A 11 -4.11 -14.83 -8.59
CA ASP A 11 -5.32 -14.24 -8.01
C ASP A 11 -5.70 -12.92 -8.68
N ILE A 12 -5.16 -12.66 -9.88
CA ILE A 12 -5.44 -11.45 -10.67
C ILE A 12 -6.94 -11.23 -10.82
N ALA A 13 -7.69 -12.27 -11.18
CA ALA A 13 -9.12 -12.15 -11.40
C ALA A 13 -9.87 -11.69 -10.14
N GLN A 14 -9.45 -12.13 -8.95
CA GLN A 14 -10.10 -11.72 -7.71
C GLN A 14 -9.72 -10.28 -7.32
N GLY A 15 -8.43 -9.94 -7.36
CA GLY A 15 -7.97 -8.61 -7.00
C GLY A 15 -8.41 -7.54 -8.01
N ALA A 16 -8.35 -7.87 -9.30
CA ALA A 16 -8.73 -6.97 -10.38
C ALA A 16 -10.26 -6.75 -10.45
N VAL A 17 -11.09 -7.70 -10.01
CA VAL A 17 -12.53 -7.44 -9.81
C VAL A 17 -12.76 -6.37 -8.76
N LEU A 18 -12.10 -6.42 -7.60
CA LEU A 18 -12.27 -5.41 -6.55
C LEU A 18 -11.83 -4.02 -7.00
N ASP A 19 -10.78 -3.95 -7.81
CA ASP A 19 -10.30 -2.70 -8.37
C ASP A 19 -11.18 -2.18 -9.52
N ALA A 20 -11.64 -3.06 -10.41
CA ALA A 20 -12.59 -2.73 -11.46
C ALA A 20 -13.93 -2.26 -10.86
N GLU A 21 -14.40 -2.87 -9.77
CA GLU A 21 -15.60 -2.44 -9.03
C GLU A 21 -15.45 -1.02 -8.47
N PHE A 22 -14.30 -0.71 -7.83
CA PHE A 22 -13.99 0.65 -7.36
C PHE A 22 -14.13 1.66 -8.49
N SER A 23 -13.48 1.35 -9.60
CA SER A 23 -13.36 2.22 -10.76
C SER A 23 -14.70 2.38 -11.47
N PHE A 24 -15.48 1.31 -11.58
CA PHE A 24 -16.81 1.35 -12.16
C PHE A 24 -17.79 2.17 -11.31
N ASP A 25 -17.79 1.98 -9.98
CA ASP A 25 -18.60 2.79 -9.05
C ASP A 25 -18.23 4.29 -9.15
N LEU A 26 -16.93 4.60 -9.25
CA LEU A 26 -16.44 5.97 -9.47
C LEU A 26 -16.89 6.54 -10.82
N LEU A 27 -16.80 5.77 -11.91
CA LEU A 27 -17.21 6.21 -13.24
C LEU A 27 -18.73 6.42 -13.33
N MET A 28 -19.53 5.55 -12.71
CA MET A 28 -20.97 5.77 -12.54
C MET A 28 -21.26 7.04 -11.75
N ALA A 29 -20.49 7.32 -10.69
CA ALA A 29 -20.64 8.57 -9.94
C ALA A 29 -20.30 9.81 -10.79
N ARG A 30 -19.40 9.66 -11.77
CA ARG A 30 -19.07 10.68 -12.78
C ARG A 30 -20.08 10.75 -13.94
N GLY A 31 -21.05 9.84 -14.01
CA GLY A 31 -22.17 9.87 -14.96
C GLY A 31 -22.10 8.84 -16.08
N MET A 32 -21.18 7.87 -16.00
CA MET A 32 -21.18 6.71 -16.90
C MET A 32 -22.52 5.96 -16.78
N ASP A 33 -23.15 5.68 -17.93
CA ASP A 33 -24.30 4.78 -17.99
C ASP A 33 -23.82 3.32 -17.87
N PRO A 34 -24.20 2.58 -16.83
CA PRO A 34 -23.78 1.19 -16.64
C PRO A 34 -24.29 0.24 -17.74
N GLN A 35 -25.29 0.65 -18.53
CA GLN A 35 -25.79 -0.12 -19.68
C GLN A 35 -25.36 0.49 -21.02
N GLY A 36 -24.53 1.53 -20.98
CA GLY A 36 -24.07 2.26 -22.15
C GLY A 36 -22.86 1.61 -22.84
N PRO A 37 -22.50 2.12 -24.03
CA PRO A 37 -21.36 1.61 -24.80
C PRO A 37 -20.02 1.81 -24.09
N GLU A 38 -19.89 2.84 -23.23
CA GLU A 38 -18.67 3.07 -22.46
C GLU A 38 -18.44 1.98 -21.41
N ALA A 39 -19.49 1.60 -20.67
CA ALA A 39 -19.45 0.49 -19.72
C ALA A 39 -19.18 -0.85 -20.42
N ALA A 40 -19.81 -1.09 -21.57
CA ALA A 40 -19.54 -2.29 -22.37
C ALA A 40 -18.08 -2.37 -22.83
N LYS A 41 -17.50 -1.23 -23.25
CA LYS A 41 -16.09 -1.15 -23.62
C LYS A 41 -15.16 -1.38 -22.43
N PHE A 42 -15.45 -0.79 -21.28
CA PHE A 42 -14.70 -1.03 -20.03
C PHE A 42 -14.60 -2.52 -19.72
N ILE A 43 -15.75 -3.21 -19.70
CA ILE A 43 -15.82 -4.65 -19.41
C ILE A 43 -15.09 -5.47 -20.47
N HIS A 44 -15.27 -5.12 -21.75
CA HIS A 44 -14.56 -5.80 -22.85
C HIS A 44 -13.04 -5.68 -22.69
N ASP A 45 -12.52 -4.48 -22.46
CA ASP A 45 -11.08 -4.25 -22.35
C ASP A 45 -10.51 -4.96 -21.11
N TYR A 46 -11.24 -4.99 -20.00
CA TYR A 46 -10.90 -5.79 -18.81
C TYR A 46 -10.78 -7.28 -19.14
N LEU A 47 -11.74 -7.84 -19.89
CA LEU A 47 -11.70 -9.26 -20.29
C LEU A 47 -10.54 -9.55 -21.26
N VAL A 48 -10.17 -8.61 -22.12
CA VAL A 48 -9.00 -8.73 -23.00
C VAL A 48 -7.71 -8.79 -22.18
N GLU A 49 -7.57 -7.93 -21.18
CA GLU A 49 -6.42 -7.90 -20.27
C GLU A 49 -6.25 -9.26 -19.55
N ILE A 50 -7.31 -9.76 -18.93
CA ILE A 50 -7.31 -11.05 -18.24
C ILE A 50 -7.02 -12.20 -19.21
N ALA A 51 -7.64 -12.22 -20.39
CA ALA A 51 -7.39 -13.26 -21.36
C ALA A 51 -5.93 -13.27 -21.85
N ALA A 52 -5.33 -12.10 -22.07
CA ALA A 52 -3.94 -11.99 -22.47
C ALA A 52 -2.99 -12.49 -21.36
N HIS A 53 -3.26 -12.13 -20.11
CA HIS A 53 -2.52 -12.59 -18.93
C HIS A 53 -2.51 -14.12 -18.82
N GLU A 54 -3.70 -14.75 -18.87
CA GLU A 54 -3.82 -16.19 -18.73
C GLU A 54 -3.18 -16.94 -19.92
N VAL A 55 -3.30 -16.42 -21.14
CA VAL A 55 -2.58 -16.96 -22.30
C VAL A 55 -1.07 -16.85 -22.08
N GLY A 56 -0.56 -15.75 -21.51
CA GLY A 56 0.84 -15.61 -21.13
C GLY A 56 1.33 -16.73 -20.21
N HIS A 57 0.53 -17.13 -19.22
CA HIS A 57 0.84 -18.31 -18.40
C HIS A 57 0.88 -19.61 -19.21
N THR A 58 -0.04 -19.81 -20.17
CA THR A 58 0.01 -21.00 -21.06
C THR A 58 1.27 -21.04 -21.92
N LEU A 59 1.88 -19.88 -22.18
CA LEU A 59 3.16 -19.72 -22.88
C LEU A 59 4.37 -19.71 -21.92
N GLY A 60 4.17 -20.08 -20.65
CA GLY A 60 5.24 -20.22 -19.67
C GLY A 60 5.72 -18.90 -19.03
N LEU A 61 5.03 -17.79 -19.25
CA LEU A 61 5.37 -16.52 -18.61
C LEU A 61 4.92 -16.52 -17.14
N ARG A 62 5.82 -16.06 -16.26
CA ARG A 62 5.50 -15.74 -14.86
C ARG A 62 4.95 -14.32 -14.75
N HIS A 63 4.36 -14.00 -13.60
CA HIS A 63 4.01 -12.62 -13.27
C HIS A 63 5.21 -11.67 -13.39
N ASN A 64 4.93 -10.41 -13.72
CA ASN A 64 5.93 -9.36 -13.80
C ASN A 64 5.41 -8.08 -13.11
N PHE A 65 5.73 -7.92 -11.82
CA PHE A 65 5.25 -6.83 -10.96
C PHE A 65 6.08 -5.55 -11.00
N ARG A 66 7.13 -5.49 -11.83
CA ARG A 66 7.85 -4.22 -12.12
C ARG A 66 7.35 -3.57 -13.41
N ALA A 67 6.58 -4.29 -14.23
CA ALA A 67 6.18 -3.81 -15.54
C ALA A 67 5.33 -2.54 -15.49
N SER A 68 4.62 -2.29 -14.38
CA SER A 68 3.82 -1.10 -14.09
C SER A 68 4.62 0.21 -14.02
N THR A 69 5.96 0.11 -13.97
CA THR A 69 6.85 1.28 -13.75
C THR A 69 7.40 1.92 -15.03
N ILE A 70 7.06 1.39 -16.22
CA ILE A 70 7.67 1.85 -17.49
C ILE A 70 7.12 3.20 -17.99
N HIS A 71 5.99 3.66 -17.46
CA HIS A 71 5.33 4.90 -17.86
C HIS A 71 5.18 5.85 -16.67
N THR A 72 5.33 7.15 -16.91
CA THR A 72 4.82 8.16 -15.97
C THR A 72 3.29 8.12 -15.93
N LEU A 73 2.67 8.66 -14.87
CA LEU A 73 1.21 8.74 -14.81
C LEU A 73 0.63 9.56 -15.96
N GLU A 74 1.33 10.61 -16.37
CA GLU A 74 0.94 11.44 -17.51
C GLU A 74 0.99 10.68 -18.84
N GLN A 75 1.97 9.80 -19.03
CA GLN A 75 2.05 8.92 -20.20
C GLN A 75 0.95 7.86 -20.17
N ALA A 76 0.60 7.33 -19.00
CA ALA A 76 -0.49 6.38 -18.88
C ALA A 76 -1.88 7.01 -19.11
N ASP A 77 -2.01 8.30 -18.87
CA ASP A 77 -3.21 9.08 -19.20
C ASP A 77 -3.29 9.38 -20.74
N ASP A 78 -2.22 9.11 -21.52
CA ASP A 78 -2.20 9.24 -22.99
C ASP A 78 -2.58 7.93 -23.69
N ALA A 79 -3.87 7.80 -24.02
CA ALA A 79 -4.41 6.66 -24.74
C ALA A 79 -3.72 6.36 -26.09
N SER A 80 -3.10 7.34 -26.75
CA SER A 80 -2.40 7.12 -28.03
C SER A 80 -1.04 6.42 -27.84
N LEU A 81 -0.41 6.67 -26.70
CA LEU A 81 0.81 5.99 -26.28
C LEU A 81 0.47 4.59 -25.77
N THR A 82 -0.47 4.47 -24.85
CA THR A 82 -0.79 3.19 -24.21
C THR A 82 -1.42 2.19 -25.18
N ALA A 83 -2.15 2.65 -26.19
CA ALA A 83 -2.69 1.76 -27.24
C ALA A 83 -1.60 1.15 -28.12
N ARG A 84 -0.41 1.77 -28.17
CA ARG A 84 0.76 1.27 -28.92
C ARG A 84 1.68 0.42 -28.05
N GLU A 85 1.91 0.84 -26.81
CA GLU A 85 2.98 0.30 -25.95
C GLU A 85 2.46 -0.54 -24.78
N GLY A 86 1.15 -0.54 -24.51
CA GLY A 86 0.57 -1.08 -23.29
C GLY A 86 0.41 0.00 -22.22
N LEU A 87 -0.33 -0.32 -21.16
CA LEU A 87 -0.28 0.44 -19.90
C LEU A 87 0.97 0.08 -19.10
N THR A 88 1.54 -1.10 -19.34
CA THR A 88 2.73 -1.64 -18.69
C THR A 88 3.66 -2.31 -19.67
N GLY A 89 4.86 -2.66 -19.18
CA GLY A 89 5.81 -3.48 -19.91
C GLY A 89 5.28 -4.86 -20.26
N SER A 90 4.31 -5.41 -19.53
CA SER A 90 3.87 -6.80 -19.64
C SER A 90 2.43 -6.99 -19.20
N VAL A 91 1.65 -7.78 -19.95
CA VAL A 91 0.33 -8.25 -19.52
C VAL A 91 0.39 -9.15 -18.28
N MET A 92 1.59 -9.59 -17.88
CA MET A 92 1.80 -10.43 -16.70
C MET A 92 1.85 -9.66 -15.38
N ASP A 93 1.66 -8.33 -15.40
CA ASP A 93 1.51 -7.52 -14.19
C ASP A 93 0.08 -7.60 -13.64
N TYR A 94 -0.10 -7.26 -12.36
CA TYR A 94 -1.40 -7.01 -11.77
C TYR A 94 -1.61 -5.52 -11.72
N ILE A 95 -2.15 -4.97 -12.79
CA ILE A 95 -2.41 -3.55 -12.83
C ILE A 95 -3.79 -3.21 -12.26
N PRO A 96 -3.87 -2.04 -11.60
CA PRO A 96 -5.15 -1.44 -11.30
C PRO A 96 -5.75 -0.85 -12.58
N THR A 97 -7.06 -0.64 -12.55
CA THR A 97 -7.76 0.17 -13.54
C THR A 97 -7.16 1.57 -13.56
N ASN A 98 -6.71 2.01 -14.73
CA ASN A 98 -6.12 3.32 -14.89
C ASN A 98 -7.22 4.39 -14.91
N ILE A 99 -7.42 5.06 -13.77
CA ILE A 99 -8.40 6.14 -13.61
C ILE A 99 -7.69 7.48 -13.42
N ALA A 100 -7.97 8.40 -14.34
CA ALA A 100 -7.51 9.76 -14.26
C ALA A 100 -8.30 10.55 -13.18
N PRO A 101 -7.64 11.43 -12.41
CA PRO A 101 -8.29 12.42 -11.57
C PRO A 101 -9.26 13.31 -12.36
N GLN A 102 -10.21 13.91 -11.65
CA GLN A 102 -11.14 14.84 -12.28
C GLN A 102 -10.37 16.01 -12.92
N GLY A 103 -10.69 16.35 -14.17
CA GLY A 103 -10.03 17.41 -14.93
C GLY A 103 -8.78 16.96 -15.69
N ILE A 104 -8.31 15.73 -15.47
CA ILE A 104 -7.30 15.09 -16.32
C ILE A 104 -8.01 14.27 -17.41
N LYS A 105 -7.45 14.29 -18.62
CA LYS A 105 -7.98 13.49 -19.73
C LYS A 105 -7.78 12.01 -19.42
N GLN A 106 -8.86 11.23 -19.54
CA GLN A 106 -8.83 9.80 -19.31
C GLN A 106 -8.06 9.06 -20.42
N GLY A 107 -7.10 8.23 -20.01
CA GLY A 107 -6.38 7.26 -20.85
C GLY A 107 -7.17 5.96 -21.04
N GLN A 108 -6.50 4.89 -21.48
CA GLN A 108 -7.12 3.55 -21.47
C GLN A 108 -7.36 3.10 -20.04
N TYR A 109 -8.53 2.52 -19.74
CA TYR A 109 -8.84 1.97 -18.42
C TYR A 109 -8.09 0.66 -18.15
N HIS A 110 -7.97 -0.18 -19.17
CA HIS A 110 -7.42 -1.53 -19.13
C HIS A 110 -6.44 -1.76 -20.27
N GLN A 111 -5.52 -2.71 -20.08
CA GLN A 111 -4.48 -3.01 -21.07
C GLN A 111 -5.04 -3.91 -22.17
N THR A 112 -5.10 -3.38 -23.40
CA THR A 112 -5.63 -4.12 -24.57
C THR A 112 -4.56 -4.52 -25.58
N THR A 113 -3.29 -4.27 -25.29
CA THR A 113 -2.15 -4.63 -26.15
C THR A 113 -1.04 -5.23 -25.30
N LEU A 114 -0.16 -6.00 -25.93
CA LEU A 114 1.04 -6.54 -25.30
C LEU A 114 2.06 -5.43 -25.06
N GLY A 115 2.81 -5.55 -23.96
CA GLY A 115 3.88 -4.63 -23.64
C GLY A 115 5.24 -5.05 -24.22
N PRO A 116 6.25 -4.17 -24.18
CA PRO A 116 7.59 -4.44 -24.70
C PRO A 116 8.27 -5.68 -24.11
N TYR A 117 8.05 -5.97 -22.82
CA TYR A 117 8.58 -7.17 -22.15
C TYR A 117 7.96 -8.45 -22.72
N ASP A 118 6.65 -8.45 -22.99
CA ASP A 118 5.96 -9.63 -23.54
C ASP A 118 6.58 -10.05 -24.88
N TYR A 119 6.77 -9.09 -25.79
CA TYR A 119 7.41 -9.35 -27.08
C TYR A 119 8.83 -9.87 -26.93
N TRP A 120 9.60 -9.29 -26.01
CA TRP A 120 10.99 -9.71 -25.77
C TRP A 120 11.08 -11.11 -25.16
N ALA A 121 10.24 -11.42 -24.17
CA ALA A 121 10.22 -12.73 -23.52
C ALA A 121 9.80 -13.82 -24.51
N ILE A 122 8.79 -13.56 -25.35
CA ILE A 122 8.37 -14.50 -26.40
C ILE A 122 9.43 -14.63 -27.50
N GLU A 123 10.12 -13.54 -27.87
CA GLU A 123 11.25 -13.61 -28.82
C GLU A 123 12.35 -14.53 -28.27
N TYR A 124 12.73 -14.37 -27.01
CA TYR A 124 13.74 -15.21 -26.39
C TYR A 124 13.32 -16.68 -26.33
N ALA A 125 12.06 -16.96 -25.96
CA ALA A 125 11.59 -18.31 -25.72
C ALA A 125 11.17 -19.09 -26.99
N TYR A 126 10.70 -18.40 -28.04
CA TYR A 126 10.00 -19.05 -29.16
C TYR A 126 10.50 -18.67 -30.55
N LYS A 127 11.45 -17.73 -30.69
CA LYS A 127 11.97 -17.37 -32.02
C LYS A 127 12.66 -18.58 -32.65
N PRO A 128 12.26 -19.00 -33.88
CA PRO A 128 12.98 -20.05 -34.58
C PRO A 128 14.42 -19.63 -34.87
N ILE A 129 15.39 -20.43 -34.43
CA ILE A 129 16.82 -20.24 -34.70
C ILE A 129 17.28 -21.36 -35.63
N ALA A 130 17.85 -20.99 -36.77
CA ALA A 130 18.44 -21.96 -37.69
C ALA A 130 19.82 -22.38 -37.17
N ALA A 131 19.84 -23.44 -36.38
CA ALA A 131 21.03 -24.03 -35.77
C ALA A 131 20.97 -25.56 -35.88
N SER A 132 22.14 -26.19 -35.98
CA SER A 132 22.26 -27.65 -36.05
C SER A 132 22.40 -28.28 -34.66
N THR A 133 22.84 -27.50 -33.66
CA THR A 133 22.93 -27.90 -32.26
C THR A 133 22.49 -26.76 -31.32
N PRO A 134 22.06 -27.06 -30.08
CA PRO A 134 21.70 -26.02 -29.10
C PRO A 134 22.82 -25.01 -28.81
N GLU A 135 24.08 -25.42 -28.88
CA GLU A 135 25.24 -24.55 -28.64
C GLU A 135 25.37 -23.47 -29.72
N GLU A 136 24.96 -23.76 -30.95
CA GLU A 136 24.98 -22.80 -32.06
C GLU A 136 23.91 -21.70 -31.89
N GLU A 137 22.89 -21.92 -31.06
CA GLU A 137 21.86 -20.91 -30.74
C GLU A 137 22.34 -19.87 -29.71
N LEU A 138 23.31 -20.23 -28.88
CA LEU A 138 23.76 -19.43 -27.73
C LEU A 138 24.11 -17.97 -28.08
N PRO A 139 24.84 -17.66 -29.17
CA PRO A 139 25.18 -16.27 -29.49
C PRO A 139 23.95 -15.39 -29.74
N LEU A 140 22.91 -15.95 -30.40
CA LEU A 140 21.67 -15.21 -30.66
C LEU A 140 20.84 -15.09 -29.38
N LEU A 141 20.73 -16.16 -28.60
CA LEU A 141 20.03 -16.13 -27.30
C LEU A 141 20.68 -15.12 -26.35
N GLN A 142 22.01 -15.09 -26.26
CA GLN A 142 22.74 -14.10 -25.45
C GLN A 142 22.50 -12.67 -25.93
N ARG A 143 22.46 -12.46 -27.25
CA ARG A 143 22.12 -11.13 -27.80
C ARG A 143 20.71 -10.69 -27.42
N ILE A 144 19.72 -11.58 -27.49
CA ILE A 144 18.35 -11.26 -27.07
C ILE A 144 18.33 -10.99 -25.56
N ALA A 145 18.93 -11.88 -24.75
CA ALA A 145 18.97 -11.76 -23.29
C ALA A 145 19.69 -10.49 -22.80
N SER A 146 20.72 -10.00 -23.51
CA SER A 146 21.46 -8.79 -23.12
C SER A 146 20.60 -7.52 -23.09
N ARG A 147 19.40 -7.56 -23.67
CA ARG A 147 18.42 -6.48 -23.60
C ARG A 147 17.78 -6.36 -22.22
N ALA A 148 17.96 -7.31 -21.30
CA ALA A 148 17.37 -7.29 -19.95
C ALA A 148 17.66 -6.02 -19.14
N ALA A 149 18.72 -5.27 -19.49
CA ALA A 149 19.05 -3.98 -18.89
C ALA A 149 18.21 -2.79 -19.43
N GLU A 150 17.45 -2.97 -20.50
CA GLU A 150 16.55 -1.95 -21.06
C GLU A 150 15.43 -1.62 -20.05
N PRO A 151 15.19 -0.33 -19.71
CA PRO A 151 14.15 0.04 -18.73
C PRO A 151 12.74 -0.47 -19.05
N ALA A 152 12.41 -0.65 -20.33
CA ALA A 152 11.11 -1.16 -20.78
C ALA A 152 10.93 -2.67 -20.54
N LEU A 153 12.01 -3.40 -20.24
CA LEU A 153 12.03 -4.85 -20.05
C LEU A 153 12.21 -5.23 -18.57
N ALA A 154 11.84 -4.30 -17.69
CA ALA A 154 11.91 -4.46 -16.24
C ALA A 154 11.11 -5.69 -15.78
N TYR A 155 11.68 -6.50 -14.87
CA TYR A 155 11.12 -7.79 -14.48
C TYR A 155 11.34 -8.15 -13.02
N ASP A 156 10.26 -8.47 -12.31
CA ASP A 156 10.24 -9.01 -10.94
C ASP A 156 9.00 -9.86 -10.66
N THR A 157 9.14 -10.89 -9.82
CA THR A 157 8.14 -11.95 -9.64
C THR A 157 7.41 -11.86 -8.29
N ASP A 158 6.52 -12.83 -8.05
CA ASP A 158 5.70 -12.97 -6.84
C ASP A 158 6.47 -12.79 -5.53
N GLU A 159 7.63 -13.41 -5.44
CA GLU A 159 8.52 -13.41 -4.28
C GLU A 159 9.01 -11.99 -3.97
N ASP A 160 9.29 -11.21 -5.02
CA ASP A 160 9.78 -9.84 -4.95
C ASP A 160 8.66 -8.86 -4.59
N ALA A 161 7.44 -9.11 -5.08
CA ALA A 161 6.22 -8.41 -4.69
C ALA A 161 5.73 -8.78 -3.29
N GLY A 162 6.23 -9.90 -2.74
CA GLY A 162 5.96 -10.39 -1.39
C GLY A 162 5.01 -11.57 -1.35
N ILE A 163 5.52 -12.71 -0.89
CA ILE A 163 4.75 -13.91 -0.56
C ILE A 163 4.80 -14.15 0.95
N GLY A 164 3.64 -14.37 1.56
CA GLY A 164 3.52 -14.64 3.00
C GLY A 164 3.27 -13.39 3.85
N GLY A 165 3.26 -13.56 5.17
CA GLY A 165 2.84 -12.53 6.13
C GLY A 165 3.94 -11.61 6.67
N ALA A 166 5.20 -11.82 6.27
CA ALA A 166 6.34 -11.02 6.75
C ALA A 166 6.91 -10.14 5.61
N PRO A 167 7.48 -8.95 5.93
CA PRO A 167 7.96 -7.98 4.95
C PRO A 167 9.32 -8.35 4.36
N PHE A 168 9.41 -9.55 3.77
CA PHE A 168 10.57 -9.99 3.00
C PHE A 168 10.67 -9.22 1.68
N ASP A 169 9.54 -8.73 1.17
CA ASP A 169 9.47 -7.78 0.08
C ASP A 169 10.08 -6.43 0.48
N MET A 170 11.06 -5.96 -0.30
CA MET A 170 11.84 -4.77 0.04
C MET A 170 11.84 -3.68 -1.02
N ASP A 171 11.52 -4.02 -2.26
CA ASP A 171 11.55 -3.07 -3.37
C ASP A 171 10.19 -2.40 -3.57
N PRO A 172 10.06 -1.09 -3.33
CA PRO A 172 8.78 -0.41 -3.44
C PRO A 172 8.31 -0.16 -4.88
N LEU A 173 9.07 -0.58 -5.89
CA LEU A 173 8.70 -0.57 -7.31
C LEU A 173 8.21 -1.93 -7.82
N VAL A 174 8.03 -2.89 -6.91
CA VAL A 174 7.56 -4.23 -7.23
C VAL A 174 6.36 -4.52 -6.36
N ASN A 175 5.16 -4.30 -6.87
CA ASN A 175 3.93 -4.52 -6.10
C ASN A 175 2.83 -5.05 -7.01
N ARG A 176 1.81 -5.63 -6.37
CA ARG A 176 0.54 -5.88 -7.04
C ARG A 176 -0.31 -4.63 -6.94
N PHE A 177 -1.07 -4.32 -8.00
CA PHE A 177 -1.99 -3.19 -8.07
C PHE A 177 -1.35 -1.81 -7.82
N ASP A 178 -0.10 -1.64 -8.25
CA ASP A 178 0.55 -0.33 -8.34
C ASP A 178 0.65 0.15 -9.79
N PHE A 179 1.07 1.40 -9.97
CA PHE A 179 1.14 1.98 -11.29
C PHE A 179 2.08 3.18 -11.36
N GLY A 180 2.74 3.33 -12.50
CA GLY A 180 3.58 4.47 -12.83
C GLY A 180 5.03 4.35 -12.36
N SER A 181 5.92 5.12 -13.00
CA SER A 181 7.36 5.19 -12.69
C SER A 181 7.66 5.79 -11.30
N ASP A 182 6.66 6.40 -10.66
CA ASP A 182 6.70 6.88 -9.27
C ASP A 182 5.44 6.42 -8.53
N PRO A 183 5.43 5.16 -8.02
CA PRO A 183 4.24 4.60 -7.36
C PRO A 183 3.75 5.40 -6.16
N LEU A 184 4.59 6.20 -5.49
CA LEU A 184 4.13 7.11 -4.41
C LEU A 184 3.12 8.14 -4.93
N ARG A 185 3.37 8.73 -6.10
CA ARG A 185 2.43 9.68 -6.72
C ARG A 185 1.11 8.98 -7.05
N TYR A 186 1.19 7.72 -7.47
CA TYR A 186 0.02 6.91 -7.75
C TYR A 186 -0.79 6.59 -6.48
N TYR A 187 -0.13 6.23 -5.37
CA TYR A 187 -0.81 6.01 -4.09
C TYR A 187 -1.51 7.26 -3.57
N ALA A 188 -0.88 8.44 -3.71
CA ALA A 188 -1.51 9.72 -3.41
C ALA A 188 -2.75 9.97 -4.31
N ARG A 189 -2.65 9.67 -5.61
CA ARG A 189 -3.78 9.73 -6.55
C ARG A 189 -4.92 8.80 -6.13
N ARG A 190 -4.62 7.57 -5.67
CA ARG A 190 -5.65 6.62 -5.20
C ARG A 190 -6.36 7.08 -3.94
N ILE A 191 -5.65 7.74 -3.01
CA ILE A 191 -6.26 8.36 -1.83
C ILE A 191 -7.19 9.52 -2.24
N GLU A 192 -6.78 10.34 -3.21
CA GLU A 192 -7.63 11.39 -3.78
C GLU A 192 -8.93 10.82 -4.38
N LEU A 193 -8.84 9.77 -5.18
CA LEU A 193 -10.02 9.11 -5.77
C LEU A 193 -10.94 8.49 -4.71
N ALA A 194 -10.38 7.88 -3.65
CA ALA A 194 -11.17 7.34 -2.54
C ALA A 194 -11.94 8.46 -1.80
N ASN A 195 -11.29 9.61 -1.59
CA ASN A 195 -11.94 10.80 -1.02
C ASN A 195 -13.05 11.34 -1.94
N GLU A 196 -12.86 11.32 -3.26
CA GLU A 196 -13.90 11.69 -4.23
C GLU A 196 -15.14 10.78 -4.09
N VAL A 197 -14.93 9.46 -3.96
CA VAL A 197 -16.03 8.51 -3.74
C VAL A 197 -16.77 8.83 -2.44
N TRP A 198 -16.06 8.98 -1.32
CA TRP A 198 -16.69 9.30 -0.03
C TRP A 198 -17.45 10.62 -0.04
N GLY A 199 -16.93 11.63 -0.75
CA GLY A 199 -17.57 12.95 -0.84
C GLY A 199 -18.82 12.99 -1.72
N ASN A 200 -18.96 12.07 -2.68
CA ASN A 200 -20.02 12.12 -3.69
C ASN A 200 -21.00 10.95 -3.65
N MET A 201 -20.67 9.83 -3.00
CA MET A 201 -21.42 8.58 -3.09
C MET A 201 -22.90 8.71 -2.68
N GLU A 202 -23.23 9.44 -1.60
CA GLU A 202 -24.63 9.63 -1.18
C GLU A 202 -25.45 10.33 -2.28
N LYS A 203 -24.87 11.36 -2.92
CA LYS A 203 -25.54 12.13 -3.98
C LYS A 203 -25.69 11.35 -5.29
N LYS A 204 -24.72 10.49 -5.60
CA LYS A 204 -24.58 9.89 -6.92
C LYS A 204 -25.10 8.46 -7.02
N LEU A 205 -25.07 7.72 -5.92
CA LEU A 205 -25.37 6.29 -5.92
C LEU A 205 -26.72 5.97 -5.26
N GLU A 206 -27.33 6.91 -4.53
CA GLU A 206 -28.67 6.74 -3.98
C GLU A 206 -29.75 6.86 -5.07
N LYS A 207 -30.68 5.89 -5.09
CA LYS A 207 -31.82 5.88 -6.02
C LYS A 207 -33.14 5.66 -5.26
N PRO A 208 -34.22 6.40 -5.58
CA PRO A 208 -35.52 6.18 -4.95
C PRO A 208 -36.02 4.75 -5.10
N GLY A 209 -36.35 4.10 -3.97
CA GLY A 209 -36.87 2.73 -3.94
C GLY A 209 -35.79 1.63 -3.83
N GLU A 210 -34.51 1.98 -3.92
CA GLU A 210 -33.39 1.05 -3.73
C GLU A 210 -32.86 1.08 -2.29
N GLY A 211 -32.11 0.04 -1.90
CA GLY A 211 -31.44 -0.02 -0.60
C GLY A 211 -30.03 0.58 -0.61
N TYR A 212 -29.37 0.61 0.54
CA TYR A 212 -28.05 1.22 0.72
C TYR A 212 -26.86 0.26 0.44
N GLN A 213 -27.10 -0.89 -0.20
CA GLN A 213 -26.07 -1.90 -0.45
C GLN A 213 -24.91 -1.36 -1.29
N VAL A 214 -25.24 -0.56 -2.32
CA VAL A 214 -24.25 0.09 -3.18
C VAL A 214 -23.40 1.05 -2.35
N LEU A 215 -24.00 1.86 -1.46
CA LEU A 215 -23.22 2.72 -0.56
C LEU A 215 -22.29 1.90 0.34
N ARG A 216 -22.76 0.82 0.97
CA ARG A 216 -21.90 0.00 1.82
C ARG A 216 -20.72 -0.59 1.04
N ARG A 217 -20.97 -1.10 -0.18
CA ARG A 217 -19.93 -1.64 -1.06
C ARG A 217 -18.93 -0.55 -1.43
N SER A 218 -19.37 0.55 -2.02
CA SER A 218 -18.47 1.61 -2.50
C SER A 218 -17.66 2.23 -1.35
N PHE A 219 -18.24 2.37 -0.15
CA PHE A 219 -17.50 2.81 1.04
C PHE A 219 -16.36 1.85 1.40
N ASN A 220 -16.66 0.55 1.48
CA ASN A 220 -15.67 -0.47 1.85
C ASN A 220 -14.56 -0.59 0.81
N VAL A 221 -14.93 -0.52 -0.47
CA VAL A 221 -13.98 -0.59 -1.58
C VAL A 221 -13.05 0.63 -1.56
N ALA A 222 -13.60 1.85 -1.45
CA ALA A 222 -12.78 3.07 -1.33
C ALA A 222 -11.83 3.02 -0.12
N MET A 223 -12.32 2.56 1.03
CA MET A 223 -11.51 2.34 2.24
C MET A 223 -10.41 1.31 2.03
N GLY A 224 -10.71 0.21 1.34
CA GLY A 224 -9.75 -0.84 0.98
C GLY A 224 -8.65 -0.30 0.06
N GLN A 225 -9.00 0.46 -0.96
CA GLN A 225 -8.06 1.01 -1.94
C GLN A 225 -7.13 2.08 -1.33
N ALA A 226 -7.68 3.00 -0.54
CA ALA A 226 -6.87 3.96 0.22
C ALA A 226 -5.94 3.23 1.21
N GLY A 227 -6.48 2.26 1.95
CA GLY A 227 -5.73 1.46 2.91
C GLY A 227 -4.60 0.65 2.29
N TYR A 228 -4.82 0.05 1.12
CA TYR A 228 -3.81 -0.70 0.40
C TYR A 228 -2.70 0.21 -0.15
N SER A 229 -3.07 1.37 -0.70
CA SER A 229 -2.12 2.40 -1.16
C SER A 229 -1.21 2.89 -0.01
N LEU A 230 -1.77 3.11 1.18
CA LEU A 230 -1.00 3.47 2.38
C LEU A 230 -0.14 2.30 2.89
N PHE A 231 -0.60 1.06 2.77
CA PHE A 231 0.23 -0.11 3.08
C PHE A 231 1.44 -0.24 2.14
N LEU A 232 1.24 -0.05 0.84
CA LEU A 232 2.34 -0.06 -0.14
C LEU A 232 3.29 1.13 0.04
N THR A 233 2.78 2.30 0.43
CA THR A 233 3.60 3.47 0.81
C THR A 233 4.62 3.10 1.90
N ALA A 234 4.23 2.26 2.87
CA ALA A 234 5.12 1.82 3.95
C ALA A 234 6.26 0.90 3.48
N LYS A 235 6.24 0.37 2.25
CA LYS A 235 7.35 -0.41 1.66
C LYS A 235 8.56 0.46 1.33
N TYR A 236 8.38 1.76 1.14
CA TYR A 236 9.49 2.71 0.96
C TYR A 236 10.32 2.88 2.23
N ILE A 237 9.73 2.72 3.42
CA ILE A 237 10.43 2.87 4.70
C ILE A 237 11.35 1.67 4.92
N GLY A 238 12.67 1.93 4.96
CA GLY A 238 13.68 0.90 4.91
C GLY A 238 13.71 0.15 3.57
N GLY A 239 13.11 0.68 2.50
CA GLY A 239 13.06 0.01 1.20
C GLY A 239 14.44 -0.12 0.56
N VAL A 240 14.60 -1.12 -0.29
CA VAL A 240 15.81 -1.35 -1.09
C VAL A 240 15.36 -1.69 -2.50
N TYR A 241 15.75 -0.88 -3.48
CA TYR A 241 15.60 -1.25 -4.87
C TYR A 241 16.52 -2.41 -5.17
N HIS A 242 16.04 -3.40 -5.91
CA HIS A 242 16.84 -4.51 -6.38
C HIS A 242 16.69 -4.72 -7.87
N TYR A 243 17.76 -5.21 -8.48
CA TYR A 243 17.86 -5.34 -9.93
C TYR A 243 18.52 -6.67 -10.28
N ARG A 244 18.03 -7.34 -11.32
CA ARG A 244 18.65 -8.54 -11.92
C ARG A 244 19.84 -8.18 -12.81
N ALA A 245 20.75 -7.36 -12.28
CA ALA A 245 21.90 -6.84 -12.99
C ALA A 245 23.04 -7.87 -13.06
N HIS A 246 23.73 -7.90 -14.19
CA HIS A 246 24.93 -8.71 -14.42
C HIS A 246 26.17 -7.84 -14.54
N VAL A 247 27.34 -8.44 -14.24
CA VAL A 247 28.62 -7.78 -14.47
C VAL A 247 28.78 -7.48 -15.96
N GLY A 248 29.00 -6.21 -16.30
CA GLY A 248 29.14 -5.75 -17.68
C GLY A 248 27.85 -5.22 -18.32
N ASP A 249 26.72 -5.25 -17.61
CA ASP A 249 25.50 -4.58 -18.07
C ASP A 249 25.73 -3.06 -18.25
N PRO A 250 25.07 -2.42 -19.23
CA PRO A 250 25.17 -0.98 -19.43
C PRO A 250 24.95 -0.19 -18.14
N GLY A 251 25.88 0.72 -17.83
CA GLY A 251 25.80 1.57 -16.64
C GLY A 251 26.30 0.92 -15.34
N ASN A 252 26.72 -0.35 -15.34
CA ASN A 252 27.23 -1.06 -14.15
C ASN A 252 26.30 -0.94 -12.93
N ARG A 253 25.00 -1.08 -13.15
CA ARG A 253 23.99 -0.96 -12.10
C ARG A 253 24.24 -2.03 -11.03
N LEU A 254 24.21 -1.60 -9.76
CA LEU A 254 24.33 -2.51 -8.64
C LEU A 254 23.06 -3.33 -8.46
N PRO A 255 23.13 -4.59 -7.97
CA PRO A 255 21.94 -5.38 -7.70
C PRO A 255 21.05 -4.85 -6.58
N PHE A 256 21.58 -4.01 -5.69
CA PHE A 256 20.85 -3.41 -4.57
C PHE A 256 21.19 -1.94 -4.41
N GLU A 257 20.17 -1.12 -4.19
CA GLU A 257 20.30 0.30 -3.92
C GLU A 257 19.28 0.68 -2.81
N PRO A 258 19.74 1.14 -1.63
CA PRO A 258 18.82 1.65 -0.62
C PRO A 258 17.94 2.76 -1.19
N VAL A 259 16.64 2.75 -0.88
CA VAL A 259 15.73 3.82 -1.30
C VAL A 259 16.27 5.16 -0.75
N PRO A 260 16.42 6.21 -1.57
CA PRO A 260 16.95 7.49 -1.12
C PRO A 260 16.18 8.05 0.08
N ALA A 261 16.88 8.62 1.06
CA ALA A 261 16.23 9.14 2.27
C ALA A 261 15.13 10.18 1.98
N ALA A 262 15.28 10.97 0.92
CA ALA A 262 14.26 11.91 0.45
C ALA A 262 12.94 11.20 0.08
N LYS A 263 13.01 10.08 -0.65
CA LYS A 263 11.84 9.26 -1.01
C LYS A 263 11.24 8.55 0.20
N GLN A 264 12.06 8.10 1.15
CA GLN A 264 11.54 7.54 2.42
C GLN A 264 10.82 8.61 3.27
N ARG A 265 11.33 9.84 3.31
CA ARG A 265 10.66 10.98 3.98
C ARG A 265 9.36 11.38 3.30
N GLU A 266 9.33 11.39 1.96
CA GLU A 266 8.11 11.62 1.18
C GLU A 266 7.03 10.59 1.52
N ALA A 267 7.40 9.30 1.54
CA ALA A 267 6.50 8.22 1.93
C ALA A 267 6.00 8.37 3.37
N LEU A 268 6.90 8.71 4.31
CA LEU A 268 6.54 8.92 5.70
C LEU A 268 5.57 10.09 5.86
N GLU A 269 5.78 11.19 5.12
CA GLU A 269 4.88 12.34 5.17
C GLU A 269 3.50 12.01 4.60
N LEU A 270 3.41 11.21 3.53
CA LEU A 270 2.14 10.71 3.02
C LEU A 270 1.39 9.90 4.10
N LEU A 271 2.07 8.99 4.81
CA LEU A 271 1.49 8.24 5.93
C LEU A 271 1.06 9.16 7.08
N ARG A 272 1.89 10.14 7.45
CA ARG A 272 1.61 11.11 8.51
C ARG A 272 0.37 11.95 8.20
N LYS A 273 0.23 12.38 6.96
CA LYS A 273 -0.88 13.21 6.49
C LYS A 273 -2.18 12.41 6.33
N ASP A 274 -2.13 11.29 5.61
CA ASP A 274 -3.33 10.60 5.12
C ASP A 274 -3.74 9.38 5.96
N LEU A 275 -2.92 8.93 6.92
CA LEU A 275 -3.26 7.81 7.82
C LEU A 275 -3.18 8.16 9.32
N PHE A 276 -2.10 8.85 9.72
CA PHE A 276 -1.79 9.10 11.13
C PHE A 276 -2.12 10.52 11.60
N SER A 277 -2.71 11.36 10.76
CA SER A 277 -3.15 12.71 11.15
C SER A 277 -4.45 12.66 11.95
N PRO A 278 -4.69 13.63 12.86
CA PRO A 278 -6.01 13.88 13.44
C PRO A 278 -7.13 14.04 12.41
N THR A 279 -6.79 14.44 11.18
CA THR A 279 -7.77 14.72 10.11
C THR A 279 -7.97 13.61 9.08
N SER A 280 -7.27 12.48 9.22
CA SER A 280 -7.28 11.42 8.20
C SER A 280 -8.62 10.71 8.05
N PHE A 281 -9.44 10.68 9.12
CA PHE A 281 -10.71 9.92 9.13
C PHE A 281 -11.84 10.74 9.72
N HIS A 282 -12.71 11.25 8.86
CA HIS A 282 -13.90 11.99 9.22
C HIS A 282 -15.08 11.57 8.35
N PHE A 283 -16.07 10.92 8.97
CA PHE A 283 -17.28 10.45 8.29
C PHE A 283 -18.51 11.05 8.97
N SER A 284 -19.51 11.45 8.19
CA SER A 284 -20.74 11.99 8.75
C SER A 284 -21.52 10.88 9.50
N PRO A 285 -22.19 11.20 10.62
CA PRO A 285 -23.07 10.24 11.28
C PRO A 285 -24.15 9.71 10.35
N GLN A 286 -24.65 10.55 9.44
CA GLN A 286 -25.64 10.16 8.44
C GLN A 286 -25.09 9.06 7.50
N LEU A 287 -23.90 9.27 6.93
CA LEU A 287 -23.25 8.29 6.07
C LEU A 287 -23.05 6.97 6.81
N LEU A 288 -22.47 6.99 8.00
CA LEU A 288 -22.21 5.79 8.79
C LEU A 288 -23.47 4.98 9.09
N ASN A 289 -24.62 5.64 9.31
CA ASN A 289 -25.91 4.98 9.52
C ASN A 289 -26.57 4.47 8.23
N LYS A 290 -26.07 4.86 7.05
CA LYS A 290 -26.47 4.28 5.75
C LYS A 290 -25.64 3.06 5.37
N LEU A 291 -24.54 2.77 6.07
CA LEU A 291 -23.64 1.65 5.78
C LEU A 291 -24.18 0.30 6.30
N ALA A 292 -25.48 0.04 6.15
CA ALA A 292 -26.09 -1.21 6.56
C ALA A 292 -25.56 -2.39 5.72
N SER A 293 -25.28 -3.52 6.36
CA SER A 293 -24.94 -4.74 5.64
C SER A 293 -26.13 -5.19 4.76
N PRO A 294 -25.90 -5.55 3.48
CA PRO A 294 -26.97 -5.99 2.59
C PRO A 294 -27.80 -7.15 3.13
N ARG A 295 -27.20 -8.04 3.96
CA ARG A 295 -27.72 -9.37 4.34
C ARG A 295 -28.46 -10.09 3.20
N PHE A 296 -28.04 -9.84 1.96
CA PHE A 296 -28.52 -10.59 0.82
C PHE A 296 -27.81 -11.94 0.85
N SER A 297 -28.57 -13.00 1.07
CA SER A 297 -28.13 -14.33 0.69
C SER A 297 -28.37 -14.47 -0.81
N ASP A 298 -27.35 -14.21 -1.60
CA ASP A 298 -27.22 -14.90 -2.89
C ASP A 298 -26.92 -16.41 -2.71
N PHE A 299 -26.92 -16.91 -1.45
CA PHE A 299 -26.47 -18.23 -1.01
C PHE A 299 -24.96 -18.46 -1.21
N ILE A 300 -24.18 -17.40 -1.52
CA ILE A 300 -22.76 -17.50 -1.82
C ILE A 300 -21.92 -17.05 -0.61
N ASP A 301 -22.31 -15.98 0.11
CA ASP A 301 -21.54 -15.50 1.26
C ASP A 301 -22.29 -15.55 2.62
N PHE A 302 -22.43 -16.76 3.16
CA PHE A 302 -22.92 -16.98 4.53
C PHE A 302 -21.99 -16.40 5.61
N ARG A 303 -20.74 -16.05 5.31
CA ARG A 303 -19.82 -15.45 6.31
C ARG A 303 -20.24 -14.03 6.66
N SER A 304 -20.86 -13.31 5.73
CA SER A 304 -21.47 -12.00 6.01
C SER A 304 -22.50 -12.06 7.16
N MET A 305 -23.19 -13.20 7.35
CA MET A 305 -24.14 -13.42 8.45
C MET A 305 -23.48 -13.63 9.82
N LEU A 306 -22.20 -14.03 9.84
CA LEU A 306 -21.41 -14.22 11.06
C LEU A 306 -20.78 -12.91 11.55
N THR A 307 -20.96 -11.82 10.80
CA THR A 307 -20.44 -10.50 11.15
C THR A 307 -21.55 -9.58 11.67
N ARG A 308 -21.16 -8.57 12.45
CA ARG A 308 -22.08 -7.53 12.92
C ARG A 308 -22.74 -6.80 11.75
N PHE A 309 -23.99 -6.38 11.94
CA PHE A 309 -24.82 -5.80 10.87
C PHE A 309 -24.47 -4.34 10.56
N ASP A 310 -24.00 -3.61 11.56
CA ASP A 310 -23.54 -2.24 11.47
C ASP A 310 -22.07 -2.15 11.06
N ALA A 311 -21.62 -0.98 10.61
CA ALA A 311 -20.24 -0.76 10.21
C ALA A 311 -19.32 -0.57 11.43
N PRO A 312 -18.37 -1.49 11.73
CA PRO A 312 -17.40 -1.30 12.81
C PRO A 312 -16.32 -0.29 12.40
N ILE A 313 -16.69 0.98 12.26
CA ILE A 313 -15.81 1.99 11.68
C ILE A 313 -14.50 2.16 12.47
N HIS A 314 -14.53 2.01 13.80
CA HIS A 314 -13.32 2.01 14.62
C HIS A 314 -12.36 0.87 14.29
N ASP A 315 -12.87 -0.35 14.12
CA ASP A 315 -12.03 -1.52 13.81
C ASP A 315 -11.50 -1.43 12.38
N MET A 316 -12.31 -0.92 11.44
CA MET A 316 -11.91 -0.69 10.06
C MET A 316 -10.74 0.32 9.99
N VAL A 317 -10.89 1.48 10.63
CA VAL A 317 -9.83 2.52 10.67
C VAL A 317 -8.59 2.00 11.38
N LEU A 318 -8.76 1.38 12.55
CA LEU A 318 -7.63 0.86 13.33
C LEU A 318 -6.88 -0.21 12.57
N SER A 319 -7.57 -1.11 11.85
CA SER A 319 -6.95 -2.16 11.04
C SER A 319 -5.99 -1.60 9.98
N LEU A 320 -6.40 -0.53 9.26
CA LEU A 320 -5.54 0.14 8.29
C LEU A 320 -4.28 0.70 8.97
N GLN A 321 -4.48 1.40 10.09
CA GLN A 321 -3.39 2.00 10.86
C GLN A 321 -2.42 0.95 11.41
N THR A 322 -2.94 -0.14 11.99
CA THR A 322 -2.09 -1.17 12.58
C THR A 322 -1.32 -1.95 11.52
N ARG A 323 -1.88 -2.19 10.33
CA ARG A 323 -1.13 -2.86 9.25
C ARG A 323 0.11 -2.09 8.84
N VAL A 324 0.02 -0.76 8.77
CA VAL A 324 1.19 0.10 8.50
C VAL A 324 2.16 0.09 9.68
N LEU A 325 1.66 0.24 10.91
CA LEU A 325 2.51 0.18 12.11
C LEU A 325 3.24 -1.16 12.25
N ASP A 326 2.57 -2.27 11.92
CA ASP A 326 3.12 -3.62 11.95
C ASP A 326 4.27 -3.77 10.96
N ARG A 327 4.17 -3.15 9.78
CA ARG A 327 5.23 -3.15 8.77
C ARG A 327 6.42 -2.29 9.18
N VAL A 328 6.20 -1.01 9.52
CA VAL A 328 7.30 -0.07 9.80
C VAL A 328 8.07 -0.41 11.09
N TYR A 329 7.39 -1.03 12.08
CA TYR A 329 8.02 -1.55 13.29
C TYR A 329 8.33 -3.06 13.22
N HIS A 330 8.33 -3.66 12.03
CA HIS A 330 8.73 -5.06 11.89
C HIS A 330 10.25 -5.19 12.14
N PRO A 331 10.73 -6.24 12.85
CA PRO A 331 12.16 -6.46 13.09
C PRO A 331 13.02 -6.37 11.83
N ILE A 332 12.62 -7.07 10.76
CA ILE A 332 13.34 -7.06 9.47
C ILE A 332 13.45 -5.65 8.88
N VAL A 333 12.38 -4.85 8.93
CA VAL A 333 12.38 -3.50 8.38
C VAL A 333 13.32 -2.60 9.19
N MET A 334 13.27 -2.68 10.52
CA MET A 334 14.18 -1.90 11.36
C MET A 334 15.65 -2.32 11.23
N SER A 335 15.94 -3.61 11.11
CA SER A 335 17.29 -4.10 10.77
C SER A 335 17.76 -3.55 9.42
N ARG A 336 16.88 -3.54 8.42
CA ARG A 336 17.21 -3.04 7.08
C ARG A 336 17.47 -1.54 7.05
N ILE A 337 16.77 -0.77 7.89
CA ILE A 337 17.06 0.67 8.09
C ILE A 337 18.49 0.84 8.60
N LEU A 338 18.87 0.13 9.68
CA LEU A 338 20.23 0.17 10.22
C LEU A 338 21.29 -0.27 9.19
N ASP A 339 21.04 -1.39 8.49
CA ASP A 339 21.93 -1.89 7.46
C ASP A 339 22.12 -0.90 6.30
N SER A 340 21.13 -0.04 6.04
CA SER A 340 21.18 0.94 4.96
C SER A 340 22.05 2.15 5.32
N GLU A 341 22.19 2.49 6.61
CA GLU A 341 23.02 3.61 7.08
C GLU A 341 24.50 3.43 6.72
N VAL A 342 24.98 2.18 6.64
CA VAL A 342 26.36 1.85 6.24
C VAL A 342 26.52 1.58 4.73
N LYS A 343 25.42 1.66 3.96
CA LYS A 343 25.39 1.42 2.50
C LYS A 343 25.21 2.69 1.68
N VAL A 344 25.04 3.84 2.34
CA VAL A 344 24.96 5.16 1.69
C VAL A 344 26.29 5.91 1.78
N SER A 345 26.52 6.85 0.87
CA SER A 345 27.78 7.59 0.75
C SER A 345 28.10 8.48 1.96
N SER A 346 27.07 8.99 2.65
CA SER A 346 27.23 9.78 3.86
C SER A 346 26.11 9.48 4.87
N HIS A 347 26.40 9.64 6.15
CA HIS A 347 25.42 9.43 7.21
C HIS A 347 24.23 10.41 7.12
N ASP A 348 24.46 11.64 6.65
CA ASP A 348 23.40 12.65 6.49
C ASP A 348 22.41 12.30 5.37
N ASP A 349 22.83 11.43 4.44
CA ASP A 349 21.99 10.90 3.37
C ASP A 349 21.16 9.68 3.78
N ALA A 350 21.34 9.18 5.02
CA ALA A 350 20.63 8.01 5.52
C ALA A 350 19.25 8.36 6.11
N PHE A 351 18.27 7.50 5.87
CA PHE A 351 17.03 7.48 6.66
C PHE A 351 17.28 6.60 7.88
N GLY A 352 17.24 7.17 9.09
CA GLY A 352 17.57 6.45 10.32
C GLY A 352 16.36 6.14 11.21
N LEU A 353 16.54 5.16 12.12
CA LEU A 353 15.49 4.77 13.07
C LEU A 353 15.06 5.91 13.98
N GLY A 354 16.00 6.78 14.40
CA GLY A 354 15.68 7.91 15.27
C GLY A 354 14.67 8.88 14.64
N LEU A 355 14.78 9.11 13.33
CA LEU A 355 13.81 9.90 12.56
C LEU A 355 12.45 9.20 12.53
N LEU A 356 12.41 7.92 12.15
CA LEU A 356 11.17 7.14 12.05
C LEU A 356 10.35 7.19 13.33
N PHE A 357 10.97 6.87 14.47
CA PHE A 357 10.30 6.85 15.77
C PHE A 357 9.79 8.25 16.16
N THR A 358 10.62 9.28 15.99
CA THR A 358 10.26 10.66 16.33
C THR A 358 9.07 11.15 15.51
N GLU A 359 9.15 11.01 14.19
CA GLU A 359 8.14 11.51 13.26
C GLU A 359 6.80 10.77 13.41
N LEU A 360 6.81 9.45 13.62
CA LEU A 360 5.60 8.69 13.90
C LEU A 360 4.97 9.08 15.25
N GLN A 361 5.76 9.20 16.31
CA GLN A 361 5.25 9.63 17.61
C GLN A 361 4.63 11.02 17.52
N ASP A 362 5.28 11.94 16.81
CA ASP A 362 4.83 13.31 16.64
C ASP A 362 3.49 13.40 15.90
N SER A 363 3.30 12.59 14.86
CA SER A 363 2.03 12.51 14.12
C SER A 363 0.92 11.84 14.94
N ILE A 364 1.22 10.71 15.58
CA ILE A 364 0.24 9.90 16.32
C ILE A 364 -0.26 10.63 17.59
N TRP A 365 0.60 11.41 18.24
CA TRP A 365 0.29 12.14 19.47
C TRP A 365 0.16 13.65 19.27
N ALA A 366 -0.05 14.10 18.03
CA ALA A 366 -0.07 15.51 17.63
C ALA A 366 -0.97 16.39 18.51
N GLU A 367 -2.11 15.87 18.96
CA GLU A 367 -3.06 16.59 19.81
C GLU A 367 -2.42 17.07 21.11
N THR A 368 -1.49 16.30 21.68
CA THR A 368 -0.84 16.62 22.96
C THR A 368 0.12 17.80 22.87
N LYS A 369 0.57 18.15 21.66
CA LYS A 369 1.47 19.27 21.37
C LYS A 369 0.73 20.50 20.84
N ALA A 370 -0.54 20.37 20.46
CA ALA A 370 -1.28 21.45 19.83
C ALA A 370 -1.48 22.63 20.82
N PRO A 371 -1.27 23.89 20.38
CA PRO A 371 -1.43 25.08 21.23
C PRO A 371 -2.91 25.45 21.40
N VAL A 372 -3.70 24.53 21.98
CA VAL A 372 -5.15 24.65 22.12
C VAL A 372 -5.58 24.84 23.57
N ALA A 373 -6.71 25.52 23.76
CA ALA A 373 -7.36 25.69 25.07
C ALA A 373 -8.19 24.46 25.49
N SER A 374 -8.58 23.63 24.52
CA SER A 374 -9.32 22.38 24.74
C SER A 374 -8.62 21.24 24.03
N LEU A 375 -8.13 20.28 24.80
CA LEU A 375 -7.52 19.06 24.30
C LEU A 375 -8.62 18.02 24.05
N ASN A 376 -8.88 17.73 22.78
CA ASN A 376 -9.83 16.70 22.37
C ASN A 376 -9.10 15.63 21.56
N ILE A 377 -9.03 14.42 22.09
CA ILE A 377 -8.51 13.26 21.37
C ILE A 377 -9.71 12.37 21.08
N ASP A 378 -10.12 12.28 19.82
CA ASP A 378 -11.31 11.50 19.47
C ASP A 378 -11.10 9.98 19.63
N SER A 379 -12.18 9.23 19.44
CA SER A 379 -12.17 7.78 19.62
C SER A 379 -11.30 6.99 18.63
N TYR A 380 -11.12 7.46 17.39
CA TYR A 380 -10.19 6.85 16.42
C TYR A 380 -8.75 7.10 16.86
N ARG A 381 -8.45 8.33 17.24
CA ARG A 381 -7.13 8.78 17.70
C ARG A 381 -6.66 8.06 18.96
N ARG A 382 -7.54 7.91 19.95
CA ARG A 382 -7.24 7.13 21.16
C ARG A 382 -6.90 5.67 20.85
N SER A 383 -7.55 5.07 19.85
CA SER A 383 -7.26 3.68 19.43
C SER A 383 -5.90 3.55 18.74
N LEU A 384 -5.57 4.46 17.82
CA LEU A 384 -4.25 4.54 17.20
C LEU A 384 -3.13 4.73 18.24
N GLN A 385 -3.32 5.67 19.16
CA GLN A 385 -2.36 5.98 20.22
C GLN A 385 -2.10 4.77 21.14
N ARG A 386 -3.15 4.01 21.49
CA ARG A 386 -3.00 2.75 22.22
C ARG A 386 -2.24 1.69 21.43
N ALA A 387 -2.50 1.57 20.13
CA ALA A 387 -1.79 0.63 19.26
C ALA A 387 -0.30 0.97 19.17
N HIS A 388 0.03 2.25 18.97
CA HIS A 388 1.41 2.74 18.98
C HIS A 388 2.10 2.50 20.33
N LEU A 389 1.43 2.85 21.44
CA LEU A 389 1.97 2.61 22.78
C LEU A 389 2.26 1.12 23.01
N ARG A 390 1.38 0.22 22.54
CA ARG A 390 1.60 -1.23 22.63
C ARG A 390 2.86 -1.67 21.88
N LYS A 391 3.14 -1.10 20.70
CA LYS A 391 4.38 -1.40 19.96
C LYS A 391 5.62 -0.98 20.73
N LEU A 392 5.64 0.25 21.24
CA LEU A 392 6.77 0.76 22.01
C LEU A 392 6.99 -0.03 23.30
N VAL A 393 5.91 -0.34 24.03
CA VAL A 393 5.97 -1.16 25.26
C VAL A 393 6.48 -2.57 24.95
N GLY A 394 5.96 -3.23 23.90
CA GLY A 394 6.41 -4.56 23.50
C GLY A 394 7.90 -4.61 23.16
N MET A 395 8.43 -3.58 22.48
CA MET A 395 9.87 -3.45 22.21
C MET A 395 10.68 -3.30 23.49
N VAL A 396 10.26 -2.42 24.42
CA VAL A 396 10.94 -2.22 25.71
C VAL A 396 10.86 -3.45 26.62
N LEU A 397 9.80 -4.25 26.52
CA LEU A 397 9.68 -5.50 27.27
C LEU A 397 10.36 -6.69 26.58
N HIS A 398 11.03 -6.50 25.44
CA HIS A 398 11.65 -7.58 24.65
C HIS A 398 10.65 -8.65 24.19
N GLU A 399 9.41 -8.27 23.91
CA GLU A 399 8.39 -9.15 23.33
C GLU A 399 8.58 -9.34 21.81
N ALA A 400 9.39 -8.49 21.18
CA ALA A 400 9.76 -8.57 19.77
C ALA A 400 11.28 -8.60 19.62
N SER A 401 11.78 -9.42 18.69
CA SER A 401 13.21 -9.57 18.39
C SER A 401 13.75 -8.44 17.50
N VAL A 402 13.54 -7.20 17.92
CA VAL A 402 13.97 -6.00 17.19
C VAL A 402 15.43 -5.65 17.52
N PRO A 403 16.17 -4.92 16.65
CA PRO A 403 17.52 -4.47 16.95
C PRO A 403 17.63 -3.69 18.27
N GLU A 404 18.77 -3.76 18.95
CA GLU A 404 19.00 -3.08 20.25
C GLU A 404 18.80 -1.56 20.16
N ASP A 405 19.21 -0.94 19.04
CA ASP A 405 18.98 0.48 18.79
C ASP A 405 17.49 0.82 18.74
N ALA A 406 16.66 -0.04 18.13
CA ALA A 406 15.21 0.13 18.13
C ALA A 406 14.62 0.03 19.54
N GLN A 407 15.14 -0.86 20.39
CA GLN A 407 14.71 -0.98 21.80
C GLN A 407 15.08 0.28 22.59
N THR A 408 16.29 0.79 22.39
CA THR A 408 16.79 2.02 23.00
C THR A 408 15.96 3.24 22.59
N LEU A 409 15.67 3.36 21.29
CA LEU A 409 14.81 4.41 20.74
C LEU A 409 13.37 4.28 21.22
N ALA A 410 12.82 3.07 21.34
CA ALA A 410 11.50 2.83 21.91
C ALA A 410 11.44 3.32 23.36
N ARG A 411 12.44 2.99 24.18
CA ARG A 411 12.54 3.46 25.57
C ARG A 411 12.63 4.98 25.64
N GLN A 412 13.46 5.61 24.81
CA GLN A 412 13.58 7.07 24.75
C GLN A 412 12.26 7.73 24.36
N ASN A 413 11.55 7.16 23.39
CA ASN A 413 10.24 7.64 22.96
C ASN A 413 9.20 7.53 24.09
N LEU A 414 9.16 6.41 24.82
CA LEU A 414 8.28 6.27 25.99
C LEU A 414 8.56 7.33 27.06
N VAL A 415 9.84 7.63 27.36
CA VAL A 415 10.22 8.66 28.34
C VAL A 415 9.76 10.05 27.89
N ALA A 416 9.99 10.39 26.61
CA ALA A 416 9.55 11.66 26.03
C ALA A 416 8.02 11.76 26.02
N LEU A 417 7.33 10.70 25.61
CA LEU A 417 5.87 10.63 25.57
C LEU A 417 5.28 10.82 26.96
N ARG A 418 5.73 10.07 27.97
CA ARG A 418 5.27 10.22 29.36
C ARG A 418 5.37 11.67 29.83
N SER A 419 6.51 12.31 29.57
CA SER A 419 6.74 13.71 29.95
C SER A 419 5.76 14.65 29.24
N GLY A 420 5.52 14.46 27.94
CA GLY A 420 4.54 15.22 27.18
C GLY A 420 3.10 15.02 27.68
N LEU A 421 2.71 13.78 27.99
CA LEU A 421 1.37 13.47 28.51
C LEU A 421 1.15 14.09 29.90
N GLN A 422 2.14 14.00 30.79
CA GLN A 422 2.09 14.62 32.12
C GLN A 422 2.00 16.14 32.02
N ALA A 423 2.75 16.77 31.09
CA ALA A 423 2.66 18.19 30.84
C ALA A 423 1.26 18.60 30.33
N ALA A 424 0.67 17.84 29.42
CA ALA A 424 -0.68 18.08 28.91
C ALA A 424 -1.74 17.94 30.02
N LEU A 425 -1.62 16.91 30.87
CA LEU A 425 -2.51 16.68 32.02
C LEU A 425 -2.40 17.76 33.10
N GLY A 426 -1.19 18.28 33.33
CA GLY A 426 -0.89 19.30 34.34
C GLY A 426 -1.14 20.74 33.91
N LYS A 427 -1.46 20.99 32.63
CA LYS A 427 -1.62 22.36 32.11
C LYS A 427 -2.83 23.08 32.74
N PRO A 428 -2.63 24.18 33.49
CA PRO A 428 -3.72 24.89 34.14
C PRO A 428 -4.78 25.39 33.15
N GLY A 429 -6.05 25.17 33.48
CA GLY A 429 -7.18 25.62 32.65
C GLY A 429 -7.43 24.81 31.38
N MET A 430 -6.66 23.74 31.11
CA MET A 430 -6.87 22.88 29.96
C MET A 430 -8.18 22.10 30.08
N LYS A 431 -9.12 22.35 29.17
CA LYS A 431 -10.36 21.57 29.06
C LYS A 431 -10.06 20.25 28.36
N MET A 432 -10.59 19.15 28.89
CA MET A 432 -10.50 17.81 28.31
C MET A 432 -11.72 17.00 28.72
N SER A 433 -12.20 16.12 27.82
CA SER A 433 -13.27 15.18 28.15
C SER A 433 -12.81 14.15 29.19
N LEU A 434 -13.75 13.47 29.85
CA LEU A 434 -13.43 12.38 30.78
C LEU A 434 -12.64 11.28 30.08
N GLU A 435 -13.03 10.90 28.87
CA GLU A 435 -12.39 9.87 28.06
C GLU A 435 -10.97 10.26 27.66
N THR A 436 -10.76 11.53 27.30
CA THR A 436 -9.42 12.05 26.96
C THR A 436 -8.53 12.01 28.20
N ARG A 437 -9.01 12.51 29.35
CA ARG A 437 -8.27 12.48 30.61
C ARG A 437 -7.93 11.06 31.04
N ALA A 438 -8.90 10.15 30.99
CA ALA A 438 -8.72 8.74 31.36
C ALA A 438 -7.71 8.05 30.45
N HIS A 439 -7.78 8.27 29.14
CA HIS A 439 -6.84 7.73 28.17
C HIS A 439 -5.41 8.21 28.40
N LEU A 440 -5.21 9.50 28.68
CA LEU A 440 -3.88 10.03 28.96
C LEU A 440 -3.31 9.51 30.29
N ASN A 441 -4.12 9.48 31.35
CA ASN A 441 -3.70 8.92 32.64
C ASN A 441 -3.32 7.43 32.52
N GLU A 442 -4.13 6.66 31.81
CA GLU A 442 -3.87 5.23 31.59
C GLU A 442 -2.63 4.99 30.74
N SER A 443 -2.42 5.82 29.71
CA SER A 443 -1.20 5.79 28.90
C SER A 443 0.04 6.08 29.73
N VAL A 444 0.01 7.11 30.60
CA VAL A 444 1.11 7.40 31.54
C VAL A 444 1.39 6.22 32.46
N ALA A 445 0.36 5.63 33.06
CA ALA A 445 0.52 4.49 33.97
C ALA A 445 1.16 3.28 33.27
N ARG A 446 0.70 2.92 32.06
CA ARG A 446 1.31 1.84 31.27
C ARG A 446 2.77 2.10 30.94
N ILE A 447 3.12 3.35 30.61
CA ILE A 447 4.51 3.71 30.32
C ILE A 447 5.38 3.52 31.57
N GLU A 448 4.92 3.98 32.74
CA GLU A 448 5.64 3.85 34.00
C GLU A 448 5.85 2.38 34.40
N GLU A 449 4.81 1.54 34.26
CA GLU A 449 4.89 0.10 34.49
C GLU A 449 5.90 -0.57 33.55
N ALA A 450 5.86 -0.27 32.25
CA ALA A 450 6.76 -0.86 31.27
C ALA A 450 8.24 -0.47 31.52
N LEU A 451 8.49 0.82 31.79
CA LEU A 451 9.84 1.32 32.09
C LEU A 451 10.41 0.71 33.38
N LYS A 452 9.55 0.43 34.38
CA LYS A 452 9.92 -0.25 35.62
C LYS A 452 10.18 -1.74 35.42
N ALA A 453 9.32 -2.44 34.70
CA ALA A 453 9.46 -3.87 34.44
C ALA A 453 10.71 -4.22 33.64
N ASN A 454 11.07 -3.41 32.63
CA ASN A 454 12.31 -3.60 31.87
C ASN A 454 13.57 -3.48 32.75
N MET A 455 13.59 -2.57 33.73
CA MET A 455 14.71 -2.48 34.69
C MET A 455 14.87 -3.77 35.53
N GLN A 456 13.77 -4.49 35.80
CA GLN A 456 13.84 -5.76 36.55
C GLN A 456 14.34 -6.92 35.69
N ARG A 457 14.02 -6.93 34.38
CA ARG A 457 14.48 -7.98 33.45
C ARG A 457 15.95 -7.86 33.09
N THR A 458 16.50 -6.65 33.06
CA THR A 458 17.92 -6.39 32.76
C THR A 458 18.85 -6.51 33.96
N ALA A 459 18.31 -6.65 35.18
CA ALA A 459 19.06 -6.75 36.42
C ALA A 459 19.56 -8.17 36.78
N PHE A 460 19.69 -9.07 35.78
CA PHE A 460 20.18 -10.44 35.98
C PHE A 460 21.27 -10.80 34.97
#